data_AF-A0A382EUP3-F1
#
_entry.id   AF-A0A382EUP3-F1
#
_cell.length_a   1.000
_cell.length_b   1.000
_cell.length_c   1.000
_cell.angle_alpha   90.00
_cell.angle_beta   90.00
_cell.angle_gamma   90.00
#
_symmetry.space_group_name_H-M   'P 1'
#
loop_
_entity.id
_entity.type
_entity.pdbx_description
1 polymer ?
#
loop_
_entity_poly.entity_id
_entity_poly.type
_entity_poly.pdbx_seq_one_letter_code
_entity_poly.pdbx_strand_id
1 'polypeptide(L)'
;MNHHILKSKLLWIFLVAVCCLLSLVAYNKFTSTKLESAAGAHGFSIFWWEVQTVPLKWMHLLWEMYPGNAPTHSERYLIVQEYLQLSRKLEKESSRVENTLLAKGLTEPTNITKMIDEDLAELIFQKKILRNRAEEAVEAAVSEAATQNKLGLPFGILFPPTDFRLEEPPLILISSPRHKIIMEKSHLIKNDINFRDRFIIESKAESDGKTSALVDNLSGLGTYPAFVSDKYDLRYLMRTAAHEWLHNYWIFHPLGRNMWSSSDMYTLNETAANIAGNELGDQAFEFLGGDLSEYEYKYSKSETANPHLTRILRKTRTEAEKILENGD
;
A
#
# COMPACT_ATOMS: atom_id res chain seq x y z
N MET A 1 25.32 -41.17 23.54
CA MET A 1 26.27 -40.03 23.56
C MET A 1 25.90 -38.86 22.63
N ASN A 2 24.85 -38.95 21.80
CA ASN A 2 24.52 -37.88 20.82
C ASN A 2 23.49 -36.83 21.30
N HIS A 3 22.80 -37.05 22.42
CA HIS A 3 21.70 -36.18 22.82
C HIS A 3 22.15 -34.89 23.54
N HIS A 4 23.28 -34.92 24.25
CA HIS A 4 23.86 -33.73 24.90
C HIS A 4 24.52 -32.77 23.91
N ILE A 5 25.10 -33.30 22.82
CA ILE A 5 25.77 -32.49 21.78
C ILE A 5 24.74 -31.72 20.94
N LEU A 6 23.58 -32.31 20.64
CA LEU A 6 22.49 -31.61 19.95
C LEU A 6 21.91 -30.45 20.77
N LYS A 7 21.68 -30.66 22.08
CA LYS A 7 21.17 -29.61 22.98
C LYS A 7 22.14 -28.42 23.09
N SER A 8 23.45 -28.70 23.10
CA SER A 8 24.50 -27.66 23.09
C SER A 8 24.48 -26.84 21.80
N LYS A 9 24.34 -27.46 20.62
CA LYS A 9 24.28 -26.74 19.34
C LYS A 9 23.01 -25.90 19.18
N LEU A 10 21.86 -26.40 19.61
CA LEU A 10 20.60 -25.65 19.62
C LEU A 10 20.66 -24.43 20.54
N LEU A 11 21.30 -24.55 21.71
CA LEU A 11 21.51 -23.43 22.62
C LEU A 11 22.41 -22.35 22.01
N TRP A 12 23.48 -22.75 21.31
CA TRP A 12 24.36 -21.81 20.61
C TRP A 12 23.70 -21.12 19.42
N ILE A 13 22.90 -21.84 18.63
CA ILE A 13 22.11 -21.25 17.54
C ILE A 13 21.09 -20.25 18.10
N PHE A 14 20.43 -20.58 19.21
CA PHE A 14 19.51 -19.67 19.88
C PHE A 14 20.23 -18.43 20.43
N LEU A 15 21.39 -18.58 21.06
CA LEU A 15 22.21 -17.46 21.56
C LEU A 15 22.72 -16.55 20.44
N VAL A 16 23.13 -17.12 19.31
CA VAL A 16 23.54 -16.35 18.12
C VAL A 16 22.34 -15.64 17.50
N ALA A 17 21.19 -16.31 17.38
CA ALA A 17 19.97 -15.68 16.90
C ALA A 17 19.52 -14.53 17.81
N VAL A 18 19.58 -14.70 19.13
CA VAL A 18 19.27 -13.65 20.12
C VAL A 18 20.30 -12.52 20.07
N CYS A 19 21.60 -12.81 19.92
CA CYS A 19 22.61 -11.76 19.72
C CYS A 19 22.46 -11.02 18.39
N CYS A 20 22.08 -11.70 17.32
CA CYS A 20 21.75 -11.09 16.03
C CYS A 20 20.47 -10.24 16.13
N LEU A 21 19.46 -10.69 16.85
CA LEU A 21 18.24 -9.90 17.10
C LEU A 21 18.54 -8.67 17.97
N LEU A 22 19.32 -8.84 19.04
CA LEU A 22 19.72 -7.76 19.94
C LEU A 22 20.63 -6.75 19.25
N SER A 23 21.52 -7.19 18.35
CA SER A 23 22.35 -6.29 17.53
C SER A 23 21.54 -5.58 16.43
N LEU A 24 20.55 -6.25 15.81
CA LEU A 24 19.61 -5.59 14.90
C LEU A 24 18.78 -4.51 15.61
N VAL A 25 18.26 -4.82 16.80
CA VAL A 25 17.47 -3.89 17.62
C VAL A 25 18.34 -2.74 18.15
N ALA A 26 19.59 -3.01 18.54
CA ALA A 26 20.54 -1.99 18.97
C ALA A 26 21.00 -1.08 17.82
N TYR A 27 21.17 -1.62 16.60
CA TYR A 27 21.48 -0.85 15.40
C TYR A 27 20.30 0.06 14.99
N ASN A 28 19.07 -0.47 14.96
CA ASN A 28 17.86 0.33 14.69
C ASN A 28 17.66 1.45 15.72
N LYS A 29 18.00 1.23 16.99
CA LYS A 29 17.93 2.28 18.03
C LYS A 29 18.99 3.38 17.88
N PHE A 30 20.13 3.10 17.25
CA PHE A 30 21.26 4.05 17.16
C PHE A 30 21.26 4.89 15.88
N THR A 31 20.43 4.57 14.89
CA THR A 31 20.29 5.36 13.66
C THR A 31 18.84 5.75 13.39
N SER A 32 18.13 6.26 14.42
CA SER A 32 16.79 6.76 14.18
C SER A 32 16.84 7.97 13.27
N THR A 33 16.22 7.86 12.10
CA THR A 33 16.20 8.96 11.13
C THR A 33 15.35 10.11 11.68
N LYS A 34 15.63 11.35 11.25
CA LYS A 34 14.84 12.52 11.65
C LYS A 34 13.33 12.31 11.43
N LEU A 35 12.97 11.62 10.35
CA LEU A 35 11.59 11.27 10.02
C LEU A 35 10.97 10.30 11.03
N GLU A 36 11.72 9.28 11.45
CA GLU A 36 11.26 8.32 12.47
C GLU A 36 11.06 9.00 13.83
N SER A 37 11.96 9.91 14.21
CA SER A 37 11.79 10.74 15.42
C SER A 37 10.56 11.66 15.31
N ALA A 38 10.30 12.23 14.13
CA ALA A 38 9.14 13.08 13.89
C ALA A 38 7.81 12.29 13.95
N ALA A 39 7.78 11.09 13.35
CA ALA A 39 6.64 10.18 13.36
C ALA A 39 6.35 9.63 14.77
N GLY A 40 7.39 9.37 15.56
CA GLY A 40 7.27 8.92 16.95
C GLY A 40 6.38 7.68 17.09
N ALA A 41 5.36 7.76 17.95
CA ALA A 41 4.42 6.65 18.21
C ALA A 41 3.51 6.28 17.02
N HIS A 42 3.49 7.12 15.97
CA HIS A 42 2.70 6.90 14.77
C HIS A 42 3.47 6.13 13.68
N GLY A 43 4.74 5.78 13.90
CA GLY A 43 5.50 4.95 12.95
C GLY A 43 4.80 3.62 12.65
N PHE A 44 4.82 3.21 11.38
CA PHE A 44 4.31 1.92 10.92
C PHE A 44 5.46 0.99 10.54
N SER A 45 5.38 -0.27 10.99
CA SER A 45 6.38 -1.29 10.67
C SER A 45 5.79 -2.36 9.77
N ILE A 46 6.31 -2.44 8.54
CA ILE A 46 5.97 -3.47 7.56
C ILE A 46 6.22 -4.87 8.15
N PHE A 47 7.42 -5.10 8.71
CA PHE A 47 7.83 -6.42 9.22
C PHE A 47 6.83 -6.99 10.24
N TRP A 48 6.44 -6.19 11.24
CA TRP A 48 5.50 -6.64 12.26
C TRP A 48 4.10 -6.91 11.70
N TRP A 49 3.68 -6.11 10.72
CA TRP A 49 2.41 -6.30 10.05
C TRP A 49 2.39 -7.57 9.18
N GLU A 50 3.44 -7.83 8.40
CA GLU A 50 3.55 -9.02 7.54
C GLU A 50 3.53 -10.31 8.38
N VAL A 51 4.29 -10.35 9.47
CA VAL A 51 4.32 -11.50 10.40
C VAL A 51 2.94 -11.82 10.97
N GLN A 52 2.11 -10.80 11.22
CA GLN A 52 0.74 -11.00 11.73
C GLN A 52 -0.25 -11.39 10.63
N THR A 53 -0.03 -10.93 9.40
CA THR A 53 -1.02 -11.01 8.32
C THR A 53 -0.81 -12.25 7.43
N VAL A 54 0.44 -12.59 7.13
CA VAL A 54 0.81 -13.70 6.22
C VAL A 54 0.30 -15.06 6.71
N PRO A 55 0.49 -15.49 7.98
CA PRO A 55 0.07 -16.83 8.41
C PRO A 55 -1.45 -17.03 8.38
N LEU A 56 -2.22 -15.99 8.71
CA LEU A 56 -3.69 -16.06 8.75
C LEU A 56 -4.29 -16.22 7.35
N LYS A 57 -3.68 -15.59 6.35
CA LYS A 57 -4.20 -15.59 4.99
C LYS A 57 -3.87 -16.89 4.23
N TRP A 58 -2.63 -17.36 4.37
CA TRP A 58 -2.16 -18.57 3.67
C TRP A 58 -2.89 -19.84 4.15
N MET A 59 -3.32 -19.89 5.42
CA MET A 59 -4.15 -20.98 5.93
C MET A 59 -5.55 -21.02 5.30
N HIS A 60 -6.14 -19.87 4.99
CA HIS A 60 -7.45 -19.78 4.32
C HIS A 60 -7.34 -20.14 2.83
N LEU A 61 -6.28 -19.69 2.15
CA LEU A 61 -6.04 -20.00 0.73
C LEU A 61 -5.82 -21.50 0.50
N LEU A 62 -5.07 -22.16 1.38
CA LEU A 62 -4.87 -23.62 1.34
C LEU A 62 -6.18 -24.41 1.55
N TRP A 63 -7.17 -23.83 2.23
CA TRP A 63 -8.49 -24.42 2.42
C TRP A 63 -9.40 -24.21 1.21
N GLU A 64 -9.31 -23.05 0.55
CA GLU A 64 -10.10 -22.71 -0.66
C GLU A 64 -9.55 -23.36 -1.94
N MET A 65 -8.28 -23.80 -1.95
CA MET A 65 -7.69 -24.65 -3.00
C MET A 65 -8.30 -26.07 -3.07
N TYR A 66 -9.28 -26.42 -2.23
CA TYR A 66 -10.06 -27.65 -2.40
C TYR A 66 -10.97 -27.53 -3.63
N PRO A 67 -10.87 -28.46 -4.61
CA PRO A 67 -11.62 -28.36 -5.87
C PRO A 67 -13.12 -28.52 -5.63
N GLY A 68 -13.92 -27.51 -6.01
CA GLY A 68 -15.38 -27.62 -6.01
C GLY A 68 -16.21 -26.34 -6.07
N ASN A 69 -15.65 -25.12 -5.98
CA ASN A 69 -16.47 -23.89 -5.95
C ASN A 69 -15.73 -22.61 -6.39
N ALA A 70 -14.87 -22.68 -7.43
CA ALA A 70 -14.21 -21.49 -7.96
C ALA A 70 -15.26 -20.59 -8.67
N PRO A 71 -15.46 -19.33 -8.24
CA PRO A 71 -16.42 -18.45 -8.90
C PRO A 71 -16.02 -18.17 -10.34
N THR A 72 -17.00 -18.07 -11.23
CA THR A 72 -16.81 -17.59 -12.60
C THR A 72 -16.30 -16.14 -12.62
N HIS A 73 -15.70 -15.71 -13.73
CA HIS A 73 -15.25 -14.32 -13.89
C HIS A 73 -16.36 -13.29 -13.60
N SER A 74 -17.58 -13.55 -14.06
CA SER A 74 -18.74 -12.70 -13.79
C SER A 74 -19.13 -12.67 -12.31
N GLU A 75 -19.03 -13.80 -11.61
CA GLU A 75 -19.29 -13.84 -10.17
C GLU A 75 -18.21 -13.08 -9.40
N ARG A 76 -16.94 -13.22 -9.78
CA ARG A 76 -15.83 -12.44 -9.22
C ARG A 76 -16.04 -10.94 -9.39
N TYR A 77 -16.46 -10.50 -10.58
CA TYR A 77 -16.80 -9.09 -10.82
C TYR A 77 -17.86 -8.58 -9.85
N LEU A 78 -18.96 -9.32 -9.69
CA LEU A 78 -20.04 -8.94 -8.79
C LEU A 78 -19.58 -8.91 -7.33
N ILE A 79 -18.77 -9.87 -6.90
CA ILE A 79 -18.20 -9.92 -5.54
C ILE A 79 -17.37 -8.66 -5.25
N VAL A 80 -16.46 -8.29 -6.15
CA VAL A 80 -15.60 -7.11 -5.92
C VAL A 80 -16.42 -5.83 -5.99
N GLN A 81 -17.39 -5.73 -6.91
CA GLN A 81 -18.29 -4.57 -6.99
C GLN A 81 -19.13 -4.40 -5.71
N GLU A 82 -19.71 -5.49 -5.20
CA GLU A 82 -20.46 -5.49 -3.94
C GLU A 82 -19.57 -5.02 -2.77
N TYR A 83 -18.35 -5.55 -2.69
CA TYR A 83 -17.38 -5.14 -1.69
C TYR A 83 -17.01 -3.65 -1.79
N LEU A 84 -16.78 -3.12 -2.99
CA LEU A 84 -16.45 -1.69 -3.20
C LEU A 84 -17.64 -0.78 -2.88
N GLN A 85 -18.86 -1.18 -3.25
CA GLN A 85 -20.07 -0.45 -2.88
C GLN A 85 -20.26 -0.40 -1.36
N LEU A 86 -20.04 -1.53 -0.68
CA LEU A 86 -20.09 -1.61 0.77
C LEU A 86 -19.01 -0.73 1.41
N SER A 87 -17.79 -0.70 0.84
CA SER A 87 -16.69 0.15 1.31
C SER A 87 -17.03 1.64 1.20
N ARG A 88 -17.62 2.09 0.09
CA ARG A 88 -18.09 3.47 -0.07
C ARG A 88 -19.22 3.83 0.87
N LYS A 89 -20.16 2.90 1.08
CA LYS A 89 -21.27 3.09 2.03
C LYS A 89 -20.71 3.24 3.45
N LEU A 90 -19.78 2.38 3.84
CA LEU A 90 -19.12 2.44 5.13
C LEU A 90 -18.39 3.77 5.32
N GLU A 91 -17.58 4.20 4.34
CA GLU A 91 -16.86 5.48 4.41
C GLU A 91 -17.82 6.66 4.59
N LYS A 92 -18.91 6.71 3.82
CA LYS A 92 -19.93 7.75 3.94
C LYS A 92 -20.56 7.78 5.33
N GLU A 93 -20.91 6.62 5.89
CA GLU A 93 -21.50 6.53 7.23
C GLU A 93 -20.49 6.88 8.33
N SER A 94 -19.24 6.42 8.21
CA SER A 94 -18.15 6.77 9.11
C SER A 94 -17.90 8.29 9.12
N SER A 95 -17.82 8.93 7.95
CA SER A 95 -17.68 10.38 7.85
C SER A 95 -18.90 11.13 8.40
N ARG A 96 -20.12 10.60 8.26
CA ARG A 96 -21.32 11.20 8.86
C ARG A 96 -21.24 11.19 10.39
N VAL A 97 -20.82 10.07 10.98
CA VAL A 97 -20.63 9.93 12.42
C VAL A 97 -19.53 10.87 12.91
N GLU A 98 -18.39 10.89 12.24
CA GLU A 98 -17.26 11.78 12.56
C GLU A 98 -17.68 13.26 12.53
N ASN A 99 -18.32 13.71 11.46
CA ASN A 99 -18.80 15.09 11.35
C ASN A 99 -19.80 15.45 12.45
N THR A 100 -20.65 14.51 12.86
CA THR A 100 -21.61 14.74 13.94
C THR A 100 -20.92 14.84 15.31
N LEU A 101 -19.91 14.01 15.55
CA LEU A 101 -19.09 14.06 16.77
C LEU A 101 -18.33 15.38 16.86
N LEU A 102 -17.70 15.81 15.76
CA LEU A 102 -17.01 17.09 15.64
C LEU A 102 -17.95 18.27 15.89
N ALA A 103 -19.14 18.26 15.27
CA ALA A 103 -20.15 19.31 15.46
C ALA A 103 -20.65 19.41 16.91
N LYS A 104 -20.68 18.29 17.65
CA LYS A 104 -21.08 18.24 19.06
C LYS A 104 -19.92 18.46 20.04
N GLY A 105 -18.68 18.61 19.56
CA GLY A 105 -17.48 18.71 20.41
C GLY A 105 -17.20 17.46 21.23
N LEU A 106 -17.68 16.29 20.79
CA LEU A 106 -17.56 15.02 21.51
C LEU A 106 -16.35 14.24 20.98
N THR A 107 -15.15 14.52 21.51
CA THR A 107 -13.91 13.84 21.12
C THR A 107 -13.54 12.65 22.01
N GLU A 108 -14.30 12.41 23.08
CA GLU A 108 -14.02 11.34 24.04
C GLU A 108 -14.35 9.94 23.47
N PRO A 109 -13.46 8.94 23.60
CA PRO A 109 -13.63 7.60 23.03
C PRO A 109 -14.95 6.92 23.43
N THR A 110 -15.42 7.15 24.65
CA THR A 110 -16.67 6.60 25.19
C THR A 110 -17.91 7.10 24.46
N ASN A 111 -17.86 8.31 23.88
CA ASN A 111 -18.95 8.87 23.09
C ASN A 111 -18.90 8.36 21.64
N ILE A 112 -17.71 8.06 21.13
CA ILE A 112 -17.51 7.42 19.82
C ILE A 112 -18.14 6.03 19.83
N THR A 113 -17.80 5.18 20.81
CA THR A 113 -18.34 3.82 20.91
C THR A 113 -19.86 3.79 21.10
N LYS A 114 -20.43 4.78 21.80
CA LYS A 114 -21.89 4.92 21.96
C LYS A 114 -22.61 5.41 20.70
N MET A 115 -21.89 6.05 19.79
CA MET A 115 -22.44 6.67 18.59
C MET A 115 -22.18 5.84 17.32
N ILE A 116 -21.36 4.80 17.42
CA ILE A 116 -21.38 3.67 16.48
C ILE A 116 -22.73 2.97 16.68
N ASP A 117 -23.66 3.24 15.77
CA ASP A 117 -24.96 2.56 15.72
C ASP A 117 -24.78 1.08 15.33
N GLU A 118 -25.75 0.24 15.67
CA GLU A 118 -25.82 -1.17 15.28
C GLU A 118 -25.66 -1.32 13.75
N ASP A 119 -26.23 -0.40 12.98
CA ASP A 119 -26.11 -0.34 11.51
C ASP A 119 -24.65 -0.20 11.04
N LEU A 120 -23.83 0.60 11.73
CA LEU A 120 -22.42 0.81 11.35
C LEU A 120 -21.58 -0.41 11.71
N ALA A 121 -21.82 -1.01 12.87
CA ALA A 121 -21.16 -2.24 13.28
C ALA A 121 -21.45 -3.39 12.31
N GLU A 122 -22.69 -3.51 11.84
CA GLU A 122 -23.09 -4.50 10.85
C GLU A 122 -22.39 -4.28 9.50
N LEU A 123 -22.30 -3.04 9.02
CA LEU A 123 -21.56 -2.73 7.77
C LEU A 123 -20.08 -3.09 7.87
N ILE A 124 -19.44 -2.83 9.02
CA ILE A 124 -18.03 -3.21 9.27
C ILE A 124 -17.88 -4.73 9.22
N PHE A 125 -18.80 -5.48 9.84
CA PHE A 125 -18.78 -6.93 9.86
C PHE A 125 -18.99 -7.52 8.46
N GLN A 126 -19.98 -7.04 7.72
CA GLN A 126 -20.24 -7.45 6.34
C GLN A 126 -19.03 -7.19 5.43
N LYS A 127 -18.38 -6.01 5.57
CA LYS A 127 -17.19 -5.66 4.80
C LYS A 127 -16.06 -6.65 5.07
N LYS A 128 -15.86 -7.03 6.33
CA LYS A 128 -14.82 -7.98 6.74
C LYS A 128 -15.05 -9.37 6.13
N ILE A 129 -16.31 -9.83 6.03
CA ILE A 129 -16.65 -11.13 5.43
C ILE A 129 -16.41 -11.11 3.92
N LEU A 130 -16.90 -10.08 3.21
CA LEU A 130 -16.78 -9.99 1.76
C LEU A 130 -15.34 -9.76 1.29
N ARG A 131 -14.51 -9.12 2.13
CA ARG A 131 -13.12 -8.79 1.78
C ARG A 131 -12.33 -9.99 1.26
N ASN A 132 -12.38 -11.13 1.95
CA ASN A 132 -11.57 -12.29 1.55
C ASN A 132 -11.95 -12.79 0.15
N ARG A 133 -13.25 -12.79 -0.18
CA ARG A 133 -13.74 -13.18 -1.50
C ARG A 133 -13.37 -12.15 -2.56
N ALA A 134 -13.36 -10.87 -2.21
CA ALA A 134 -12.92 -9.81 -3.10
C ALA A 134 -11.40 -9.85 -3.35
N GLU A 135 -10.60 -10.13 -2.31
CA GLU A 135 -9.16 -10.35 -2.41
C GLU A 135 -8.85 -11.52 -3.35
N GLU A 136 -9.50 -12.69 -3.18
CA GLU A 136 -9.34 -13.84 -4.08
C GLU A 136 -9.67 -13.48 -5.53
N ALA A 137 -10.78 -12.78 -5.75
CA ALA A 137 -11.21 -12.38 -7.08
C ALA A 137 -10.18 -11.47 -7.77
N VAL A 138 -9.57 -10.54 -7.03
CA VAL A 138 -8.52 -9.62 -7.52
C VAL A 138 -7.22 -10.39 -7.78
N GLU A 139 -6.82 -11.27 -6.86
CA GLU A 139 -5.64 -12.12 -7.00
C GLU A 139 -5.71 -12.99 -8.24
N ALA A 140 -6.85 -13.66 -8.44
CA ALA A 140 -7.04 -14.52 -9.58
C ALA A 140 -7.03 -13.74 -10.91
N ALA A 141 -7.66 -12.57 -10.96
CA ALA A 141 -7.67 -11.72 -12.16
C ALA A 141 -6.26 -11.21 -12.52
N VAL A 142 -5.50 -10.73 -11.54
CA VAL A 142 -4.12 -10.27 -11.74
C VAL A 142 -3.19 -11.44 -12.08
N SER A 143 -3.38 -12.60 -11.44
CA SER A 143 -2.64 -13.83 -11.76
C SER A 143 -2.86 -14.27 -13.20
N GLU A 144 -4.10 -14.24 -13.67
CA GLU A 144 -4.42 -14.59 -15.05
C GLU A 144 -3.74 -13.64 -16.04
N ALA A 145 -3.84 -12.32 -15.80
CA ALA A 145 -3.14 -11.32 -16.61
C ALA A 145 -1.62 -11.52 -16.60
N ALA A 146 -1.01 -11.77 -15.44
CA ALA A 146 0.43 -12.00 -15.35
C ALA A 146 0.86 -13.25 -16.13
N THR A 147 0.09 -14.34 -16.02
CA THR A 147 0.38 -15.61 -16.69
C THR A 147 0.26 -15.50 -18.21
N GLN A 148 -0.76 -14.79 -18.72
CA GLN A 148 -0.93 -14.53 -20.17
C GLN A 148 0.26 -13.75 -20.76
N ASN A 149 0.84 -12.84 -19.98
CA ASN A 149 2.04 -12.09 -20.36
C ASN A 149 3.36 -12.83 -20.09
N LYS A 150 3.30 -14.12 -19.70
CA LYS A 150 4.46 -14.98 -19.42
C LYS A 150 5.36 -14.42 -18.31
N LEU A 151 4.79 -13.70 -17.36
CA LEU A 151 5.48 -13.30 -16.14
C LEU A 151 5.55 -14.50 -15.18
N GLY A 152 6.61 -14.58 -14.38
CA GLY A 152 6.84 -15.69 -13.47
C GLY A 152 7.87 -16.71 -13.96
N LEU A 153 7.83 -17.90 -13.36
CA LEU A 153 8.72 -19.01 -13.64
C LEU A 153 8.26 -19.81 -14.87
N PRO A 154 9.14 -20.65 -15.45
CA PRO A 154 8.75 -21.60 -16.49
C PRO A 154 7.55 -22.45 -16.05
N PHE A 155 6.80 -22.95 -17.05
CA PHE A 155 5.58 -23.76 -16.85
C PHE A 155 4.37 -23.01 -16.27
N GLY A 156 4.37 -21.67 -16.32
CA GLY A 156 3.21 -20.84 -15.92
C GLY A 156 3.04 -20.70 -14.41
N ILE A 157 4.11 -20.92 -13.64
CA ILE A 157 4.09 -20.75 -12.19
C ILE A 157 4.41 -19.29 -11.87
N LEU A 158 3.48 -18.58 -11.26
CA LEU A 158 3.74 -17.22 -10.78
C LEU A 158 4.59 -17.24 -9.52
N PHE A 159 5.67 -16.46 -9.55
CA PHE A 159 6.52 -16.23 -8.39
C PHE A 159 6.96 -14.75 -8.36
N PRO A 160 6.62 -13.99 -7.31
CA PRO A 160 5.81 -14.40 -6.17
C PRO A 160 4.32 -14.57 -6.58
N PRO A 161 3.52 -15.36 -5.83
CA PRO A 161 2.08 -15.41 -6.05
C PRO A 161 1.46 -14.02 -5.88
N THR A 162 0.32 -13.77 -6.52
CA THR A 162 -0.48 -12.57 -6.23
C THR A 162 -1.09 -12.71 -4.85
N ASP A 163 -0.90 -11.73 -3.99
CA ASP A 163 -1.40 -11.74 -2.61
C ASP A 163 -1.70 -10.29 -2.19
N PHE A 164 -2.98 -9.94 -1.99
CA PHE A 164 -3.42 -8.57 -1.79
C PHE A 164 -4.21 -8.35 -0.50
N ARG A 165 -4.02 -7.20 0.14
CA ARG A 165 -4.85 -6.77 1.27
C ARG A 165 -5.69 -5.57 0.82
N LEU A 166 -7.00 -5.76 0.72
CA LEU A 166 -7.94 -4.68 0.42
C LEU A 166 -8.25 -3.91 1.71
N GLU A 167 -7.50 -2.83 1.91
CA GLU A 167 -7.55 -1.98 3.10
C GLU A 167 -6.81 -0.66 2.80
N GLU A 168 -7.09 0.39 3.56
CA GLU A 168 -6.31 1.62 3.45
C GLU A 168 -4.84 1.35 3.83
N PRO A 169 -3.87 1.66 2.96
CA PRO A 169 -2.46 1.50 3.30
C PRO A 169 -2.06 2.50 4.40
N PRO A 170 -0.90 2.28 5.05
CA PRO A 170 -0.24 3.29 5.86
C PRO A 170 -0.01 4.59 5.07
N LEU A 171 0.15 5.70 5.78
CA LEU A 171 0.57 6.97 5.19
C LEU A 171 2.08 6.98 4.98
N ILE A 172 2.54 7.87 4.12
CA ILE A 172 3.97 8.09 3.88
C ILE A 172 4.35 9.51 4.30
N LEU A 173 5.36 9.62 5.16
CA LEU A 173 6.07 10.87 5.44
C LEU A 173 7.29 10.93 4.54
N ILE A 174 7.31 11.88 3.61
CA ILE A 174 8.44 12.13 2.71
C ILE A 174 9.16 13.41 3.13
N SER A 175 10.48 13.45 2.91
CA SER A 175 11.27 14.67 3.03
C SER A 175 12.01 15.03 1.75
N SER A 176 12.11 16.32 1.50
CA SER A 176 12.89 16.94 0.44
C SER A 176 13.79 18.03 1.01
N PRO A 177 15.02 18.21 0.51
CA PRO A 177 15.78 19.42 0.79
C PRO A 177 15.02 20.64 0.28
N ARG A 178 15.10 21.79 0.97
CA ARG A 178 14.44 23.03 0.51
C ARG A 178 15.05 23.62 -0.76
N HIS A 179 16.31 23.33 -1.03
CA HIS A 179 17.06 23.87 -2.18
C HIS A 179 16.98 23.00 -3.44
N LYS A 180 16.24 21.88 -3.41
CA LYS A 180 16.13 20.96 -4.56
C LYS A 180 14.87 20.12 -4.46
N ILE A 181 14.13 20.00 -5.57
CA ILE A 181 12.94 19.13 -5.64
C ILE A 181 13.39 17.69 -5.88
N ILE A 182 13.68 16.97 -4.80
CA ILE A 182 13.98 15.54 -4.81
C ILE A 182 13.42 14.88 -3.56
N MET A 183 12.90 13.66 -3.69
CA MET A 183 12.61 12.84 -2.52
C MET A 183 13.92 12.32 -1.94
N GLU A 184 14.25 12.71 -0.70
CA GLU A 184 15.48 12.29 -0.03
C GLU A 184 15.25 11.07 0.86
N LYS A 185 14.19 11.11 1.68
CA LYS A 185 13.85 10.04 2.63
C LYS A 185 12.34 9.88 2.72
N SER A 186 11.93 8.69 3.12
CA SER A 186 10.54 8.36 3.40
C SER A 186 10.43 7.54 4.68
N HIS A 187 9.30 7.65 5.38
CA HIS A 187 8.97 6.84 6.55
C HIS A 187 7.47 6.56 6.58
N LEU A 188 7.06 5.33 6.92
CA LEU A 188 5.66 4.96 6.96
C LEU A 188 5.04 5.32 8.31
N ILE A 189 3.80 5.80 8.26
CA ILE A 189 3.03 6.25 9.41
C ILE A 189 1.67 5.56 9.39
N LYS A 190 1.10 5.28 10.56
CA LYS A 190 -0.25 4.72 10.67
C LYS A 190 -1.26 5.62 9.96
N ASN A 191 -2.31 5.00 9.42
CA ASN A 191 -3.37 5.68 8.66
C ASN A 191 -4.46 6.30 9.53
N ASP A 192 -4.48 6.00 10.84
CA ASP A 192 -5.45 6.49 11.81
C ASP A 192 -5.08 7.87 12.42
N ILE A 193 -4.42 8.73 11.64
CA ILE A 193 -4.00 10.06 12.09
C ILE A 193 -4.80 11.19 11.45
N ASN A 194 -5.24 12.12 12.30
CA ASN A 194 -5.99 13.30 11.87
C ASN A 194 -5.06 14.37 11.27
N PHE A 195 -5.66 15.39 10.66
CA PHE A 195 -4.93 16.51 10.04
C PHE A 195 -3.97 17.25 11.01
N ARG A 196 -4.38 17.44 12.27
CA ARG A 196 -3.55 18.12 13.27
C ARG A 196 -2.28 17.32 13.54
N ASP A 197 -2.38 16.00 13.70
CA ASP A 197 -1.23 15.15 13.95
C ASP A 197 -0.30 15.09 12.75
N ARG A 198 -0.83 15.05 11.52
CA ARG A 198 -0.05 15.19 10.28
C ARG A 198 0.78 16.48 10.29
N PHE A 199 0.14 17.63 10.55
CA PHE A 199 0.82 18.93 10.62
C PHE A 199 1.91 18.99 11.70
N ILE A 200 1.66 18.40 12.88
CA ILE A 200 2.66 18.33 13.96
C ILE A 200 3.87 17.49 13.54
N ILE A 201 3.64 16.35 12.88
CA ILE A 201 4.70 15.47 12.39
C ILE A 201 5.54 16.18 11.32
N GLU A 202 4.89 16.81 10.33
CA GLU A 202 5.56 17.61 9.30
C GLU A 202 6.40 18.73 9.93
N SER A 203 5.80 19.54 10.81
CA SER A 203 6.49 20.64 11.49
C SER A 203 7.74 20.18 12.26
N LYS A 204 7.67 19.01 12.91
CA LYS A 204 8.83 18.40 13.58
C LYS A 204 9.89 17.97 12.58
N ALA A 205 9.50 17.36 11.47
CA ALA A 205 10.41 16.98 10.40
C ALA A 205 11.06 18.19 9.70
N GLU A 206 10.42 19.36 9.71
CA GLU A 206 10.93 20.61 9.13
C GLU A 206 11.76 21.49 10.11
N SER A 207 11.90 21.08 11.36
CA SER A 207 12.51 21.87 12.45
C SER A 207 13.95 22.36 12.23
N ASP A 208 14.66 21.89 11.20
CA ASP A 208 16.02 22.34 10.88
C ASP A 208 16.06 23.55 9.93
N GLY A 209 14.89 23.99 9.43
CA GLY A 209 14.77 25.08 8.46
C GLY A 209 15.37 24.79 7.07
N LYS A 210 15.83 23.56 6.82
CA LYS A 210 16.50 23.13 5.57
C LYS A 210 15.75 22.01 4.86
N THR A 211 14.88 21.33 5.59
CA THR A 211 14.06 20.22 5.12
C THR A 211 12.62 20.68 4.95
N SER A 212 11.99 20.23 3.87
CA SER A 212 10.54 20.23 3.67
C SER A 212 10.00 18.82 3.86
N ALA A 213 8.83 18.68 4.45
CA ALA A 213 8.21 17.39 4.72
C ALA A 213 6.72 17.39 4.35
N LEU A 214 6.22 16.22 3.94
CA LEU A 214 4.81 16.03 3.59
C LEU A 214 4.35 14.65 4.04
N VAL A 215 3.21 14.58 4.71
CA VAL A 215 2.47 13.34 4.97
C VAL A 215 1.40 13.18 3.91
N ASP A 216 1.51 12.12 3.10
CA ASP A 216 0.58 11.83 2.02
C ASP A 216 -0.07 10.45 2.17
N ASN A 217 -1.20 10.26 1.48
CA ASN A 217 -1.90 8.98 1.41
C ASN A 217 -1.32 8.14 0.27
N LEU A 218 -1.20 6.84 0.51
CA LEU A 218 -0.82 5.88 -0.53
C LEU A 218 -2.07 5.27 -1.18
N SER A 219 -2.01 4.96 -2.48
CA SER A 219 -3.04 4.15 -3.15
C SER A 219 -2.81 2.66 -2.96
N GLY A 220 -1.54 2.25 -2.82
CA GLY A 220 -1.11 0.89 -2.54
C GLY A 220 0.26 0.89 -1.87
N LEU A 221 0.69 -0.29 -1.41
CA LEU A 221 2.02 -0.49 -0.86
C LEU A 221 2.46 -1.93 -1.13
N GLY A 222 3.58 -2.09 -1.84
CA GLY A 222 4.24 -3.35 -2.18
C GLY A 222 4.84 -4.12 -0.99
N THR A 223 4.07 -4.31 0.07
CA THR A 223 4.32 -5.34 1.09
C THR A 223 3.91 -6.72 0.56
N TYR A 224 4.11 -7.77 1.36
CA TYR A 224 3.58 -9.09 1.03
C TYR A 224 2.73 -9.65 2.18
N PRO A 225 1.37 -9.68 2.07
CA PRO A 225 0.55 -9.25 0.93
C PRO A 225 0.65 -7.76 0.63
N ALA A 226 0.40 -7.35 -0.61
CA ALA A 226 0.45 -5.94 -1.01
C ALA A 226 -0.83 -5.22 -0.59
N PHE A 227 -0.71 -4.06 0.04
CA PHE A 227 -1.88 -3.22 0.32
C PHE A 227 -2.41 -2.61 -0.95
N VAL A 228 -3.74 -2.62 -1.11
CA VAL A 228 -4.44 -1.96 -2.20
C VAL A 228 -5.66 -1.26 -1.61
N SER A 229 -5.77 0.05 -1.84
CA SER A 229 -6.89 0.83 -1.33
C SER A 229 -8.21 0.43 -2.00
N ASP A 230 -9.24 0.25 -1.19
CA ASP A 230 -10.61 -0.07 -1.59
C ASP A 230 -11.51 1.17 -1.75
N LYS A 231 -10.93 2.38 -1.73
CA LYS A 231 -11.64 3.66 -1.90
C LYS A 231 -11.98 4.00 -3.34
N TYR A 232 -11.26 3.40 -4.28
CA TYR A 232 -11.38 3.69 -5.69
C TYR A 232 -12.35 2.71 -6.38
N ASP A 233 -12.62 2.90 -7.66
CA ASP A 233 -13.38 1.94 -8.46
C ASP A 233 -12.53 0.72 -8.86
N LEU A 234 -13.22 -0.27 -9.42
CA LEU A 234 -12.65 -1.56 -9.74
C LEU A 234 -11.46 -1.47 -10.72
N ARG A 235 -11.56 -0.66 -11.77
CA ARG A 235 -10.48 -0.52 -12.76
C ARG A 235 -9.23 0.09 -12.12
N TYR A 236 -9.39 1.14 -11.32
CA TYR A 236 -8.27 1.74 -10.57
C TYR A 236 -7.67 0.76 -9.56
N LEU A 237 -8.52 0.00 -8.85
CA LEU A 237 -8.08 -1.04 -7.92
C LEU A 237 -7.24 -2.10 -8.63
N MET A 238 -7.67 -2.59 -9.79
CA MET A 238 -6.90 -3.59 -10.56
C MET A 238 -5.55 -3.05 -11.03
N ARG A 239 -5.50 -1.81 -11.52
CA ARG A 239 -4.25 -1.13 -11.89
C ARG A 239 -3.30 -0.98 -10.70
N THR A 240 -3.83 -0.62 -9.55
CA THR A 240 -3.05 -0.48 -8.31
C THR A 240 -2.55 -1.84 -7.83
N ALA A 241 -3.40 -2.87 -7.81
CA ALA A 241 -3.01 -4.23 -7.45
C ALA A 241 -1.89 -4.78 -8.36
N ALA A 242 -2.02 -4.56 -9.68
CA ALA A 242 -0.98 -4.93 -10.64
C ALA A 242 0.32 -4.12 -10.43
N HIS A 243 0.24 -2.81 -10.18
CA HIS A 243 1.39 -1.95 -9.87
C HIS A 243 2.16 -2.47 -8.65
N GLU A 244 1.48 -2.74 -7.54
CA GLU A 244 2.12 -3.22 -6.32
C GLU A 244 2.65 -4.66 -6.47
N TRP A 245 1.96 -5.53 -7.20
CA TRP A 245 2.46 -6.87 -7.48
C TRP A 245 3.72 -6.84 -8.37
N LEU A 246 3.81 -5.92 -9.33
CA LEU A 246 5.01 -5.77 -10.16
C LEU A 246 6.23 -5.36 -9.32
N HIS A 247 6.05 -4.54 -8.29
CA HIS A 247 7.12 -4.25 -7.32
C HIS A 247 7.58 -5.52 -6.59
N ASN A 248 6.65 -6.35 -6.12
CA ASN A 248 6.93 -7.65 -5.52
C ASN A 248 7.60 -8.62 -6.50
N TYR A 249 7.25 -8.59 -7.77
CA TYR A 249 7.89 -9.41 -8.81
C TYR A 249 9.31 -8.91 -9.11
N TRP A 250 9.49 -7.61 -9.32
CA TRP A 250 10.77 -7.03 -9.72
C TRP A 250 11.84 -7.04 -8.64
N ILE A 251 11.51 -7.25 -7.37
CA ILE A 251 12.51 -7.46 -6.32
C ILE A 251 13.42 -8.66 -6.62
N PHE A 252 12.96 -9.63 -7.43
CA PHE A 252 13.76 -10.75 -7.91
C PHE A 252 14.59 -10.43 -9.17
N HIS A 253 14.33 -9.30 -9.81
CA HIS A 253 14.98 -8.83 -11.03
C HIS A 253 15.94 -7.66 -10.75
N PRO A 254 16.88 -7.34 -11.67
CA PRO A 254 17.79 -6.22 -11.48
C PRO A 254 17.08 -4.86 -11.32
N LEU A 255 15.94 -4.66 -12.00
CA LEU A 255 15.17 -3.42 -11.93
C LEU A 255 14.70 -3.12 -10.50
N GLY A 256 14.04 -4.07 -9.82
CA GLY A 256 13.57 -3.92 -8.44
C GLY A 256 14.69 -3.91 -7.42
N ARG A 257 15.71 -4.76 -7.57
CA ARG A 257 16.87 -4.77 -6.65
C ARG A 257 17.61 -3.44 -6.60
N ASN A 258 17.59 -2.68 -7.69
CA ASN A 258 18.24 -1.37 -7.77
C ASN A 258 17.29 -0.20 -7.52
N MET A 259 16.02 -0.43 -7.18
CA MET A 259 15.01 0.62 -6.96
C MET A 259 15.52 1.74 -6.04
N TRP A 260 16.17 1.39 -4.93
CA TRP A 260 16.65 2.33 -3.92
C TRP A 260 18.12 2.75 -4.11
N SER A 261 18.75 2.41 -5.25
CA SER A 261 20.16 2.74 -5.50
C SER A 261 20.39 4.21 -5.84
N SER A 262 19.38 4.89 -6.40
CA SER A 262 19.40 6.33 -6.69
C SER A 262 17.97 6.87 -6.89
N SER A 263 17.80 8.19 -6.87
CA SER A 263 16.52 8.86 -7.19
C SER A 263 16.03 8.53 -8.60
N ASP A 264 16.96 8.36 -9.54
CA ASP A 264 16.66 8.06 -10.93
C ASP A 264 16.17 6.63 -11.07
N MET A 265 16.80 5.68 -10.36
CA MET A 265 16.34 4.30 -10.34
C MET A 265 14.98 4.14 -9.66
N TYR A 266 14.71 4.89 -8.60
CA TYR A 266 13.38 4.94 -7.99
C TYR A 266 12.34 5.43 -9.01
N THR A 267 12.65 6.54 -9.70
CA THR A 267 11.77 7.13 -10.73
C THR A 267 11.52 6.15 -11.88
N LEU A 268 12.57 5.48 -12.38
CA LEU A 268 12.47 4.48 -13.43
C LEU A 268 11.60 3.29 -13.00
N ASN A 269 11.76 2.84 -11.76
CA ASN A 269 11.00 1.71 -11.23
C ASN A 269 9.51 2.06 -11.09
N GLU A 270 9.16 3.18 -10.45
CA GLU A 270 7.77 3.64 -10.34
C GLU A 270 7.14 3.93 -11.71
N THR A 271 7.90 4.49 -12.65
CA THR A 271 7.41 4.74 -14.01
C THR A 271 7.12 3.44 -14.74
N ALA A 272 8.02 2.45 -14.62
CA ALA A 272 7.79 1.13 -15.19
C ALA A 272 6.57 0.46 -14.54
N ALA A 273 6.45 0.51 -13.20
CA ALA A 273 5.33 -0.07 -12.46
C ALA A 273 4.01 0.58 -12.86
N ASN A 274 4.00 1.89 -13.05
CA ASN A 274 2.81 2.60 -13.50
C ASN A 274 2.42 2.23 -14.94
N ILE A 275 3.37 2.12 -15.88
CA ILE A 275 3.06 1.74 -17.26
C ILE A 275 2.56 0.29 -17.32
N ALA A 276 3.37 -0.65 -16.83
CA ALA A 276 3.05 -2.07 -16.89
C ALA A 276 1.87 -2.43 -15.99
N GLY A 277 1.73 -1.78 -14.83
CA GLY A 277 0.61 -1.97 -13.91
C GLY A 277 -0.71 -1.45 -14.47
N ASN A 278 -0.69 -0.33 -15.21
CA ASN A 278 -1.88 0.13 -15.93
C ASN A 278 -2.32 -0.86 -17.01
N GLU A 279 -1.38 -1.37 -17.81
CA GLU A 279 -1.67 -2.34 -18.87
C GLU A 279 -2.13 -3.70 -18.31
N LEU A 280 -1.42 -4.24 -17.33
CA LEU A 280 -1.74 -5.51 -16.69
C LEU A 280 -3.04 -5.44 -15.88
N GLY A 281 -3.27 -4.33 -15.18
CA GLY A 281 -4.49 -4.08 -14.43
C GLY A 281 -5.72 -3.87 -15.32
N ASP A 282 -5.57 -3.25 -16.48
CA ASP A 282 -6.65 -3.16 -17.48
C ASP A 282 -7.02 -4.55 -18.02
N GLN A 283 -6.03 -5.41 -18.30
CA GLN A 283 -6.29 -6.80 -18.69
C GLN A 283 -6.98 -7.59 -17.57
N ALA A 284 -6.53 -7.43 -16.32
CA ALA A 284 -7.18 -8.05 -15.16
C ALA A 284 -8.65 -7.58 -15.00
N PHE A 285 -8.91 -6.30 -15.25
CA PHE A 285 -10.26 -5.75 -15.25
C PHE A 285 -11.13 -6.34 -16.37
N GLU A 286 -10.60 -6.48 -17.59
CA GLU A 286 -11.29 -7.14 -18.70
C GLU A 286 -11.56 -8.62 -18.42
N PHE A 287 -10.66 -9.35 -17.75
CA PHE A 287 -10.88 -10.74 -17.36
C PHE A 287 -12.04 -10.91 -16.39
N LEU A 288 -12.37 -9.89 -15.59
CA LEU A 288 -13.57 -9.89 -14.76
C LEU A 288 -14.83 -9.56 -15.58
N GLY A 289 -14.71 -9.18 -16.85
CA GLY A 289 -15.82 -8.72 -17.69
C GLY A 289 -16.07 -7.22 -17.60
N GLY A 290 -15.09 -6.45 -17.12
CA GLY A 290 -15.12 -5.00 -17.17
C GLY A 290 -14.97 -4.45 -18.59
N ASP A 291 -15.58 -3.31 -18.87
CA ASP A 291 -15.49 -2.61 -20.16
C ASP A 291 -14.56 -1.41 -20.05
N LEU A 292 -13.43 -1.43 -20.77
CA LEU A 292 -12.46 -0.33 -20.75
C LEU A 292 -12.96 0.96 -21.41
N SER A 293 -14.03 0.88 -22.22
CA SER A 293 -14.65 2.05 -22.82
C SER A 293 -15.42 2.88 -21.79
N GLU A 294 -15.91 2.24 -20.73
CA GLU A 294 -16.43 2.94 -19.57
C GLU A 294 -15.28 3.72 -18.92
N TYR A 295 -15.40 5.05 -18.92
CA TYR A 295 -14.49 5.99 -18.27
C TYR A 295 -13.10 6.15 -18.90
N GLU A 296 -12.92 5.87 -20.20
CA GLU A 296 -11.64 6.01 -20.92
C GLU A 296 -10.90 7.33 -20.60
N TYR A 297 -11.62 8.45 -20.54
CA TYR A 297 -11.07 9.76 -20.19
C TYR A 297 -10.42 9.82 -18.80
N LYS A 298 -11.04 9.18 -17.79
CA LYS A 298 -10.58 9.16 -16.40
C LYS A 298 -9.26 8.39 -16.23
N TYR A 299 -9.03 7.40 -17.07
CA TYR A 299 -7.88 6.49 -17.02
C TYR A 299 -6.81 6.78 -18.07
N SER A 300 -7.08 7.76 -18.94
CA SER A 300 -6.11 8.25 -19.92
C SER A 300 -4.94 8.94 -19.23
N LYS A 301 -3.79 9.05 -19.92
CA LYS A 301 -2.60 9.72 -19.38
C LYS A 301 -2.99 11.13 -18.93
N SER A 302 -2.41 11.62 -17.83
CA SER A 302 -2.72 12.98 -17.33
C SER A 302 -2.53 14.08 -18.41
N GLU A 303 -1.59 13.86 -19.33
CA GLU A 303 -1.34 14.71 -20.49
C GLU A 303 -2.52 14.79 -21.47
N THR A 304 -3.28 13.69 -21.62
CA THR A 304 -4.48 13.64 -22.45
C THR A 304 -5.74 14.01 -21.68
N ALA A 305 -5.86 13.55 -20.43
CA ALA A 305 -7.00 13.83 -19.55
C ALA A 305 -7.05 15.30 -19.12
N ASN A 306 -5.91 15.93 -18.87
CA ASN A 306 -5.86 17.32 -18.43
C ASN A 306 -4.60 18.03 -18.95
N PRO A 307 -4.51 18.29 -20.27
CA PRO A 307 -3.34 18.87 -20.91
C PRO A 307 -2.99 20.24 -20.33
N HIS A 308 -4.01 21.03 -19.98
CA HIS A 308 -3.82 22.37 -19.42
C HIS A 308 -3.17 22.32 -18.04
N LEU A 309 -3.71 21.49 -17.13
CA LEU A 309 -3.15 21.29 -15.80
C LEU A 309 -1.75 20.71 -15.88
N THR A 310 -1.53 19.67 -16.68
CA THR A 310 -0.22 19.04 -16.83
C THR A 310 0.83 20.03 -17.34
N ARG A 311 0.47 20.86 -18.31
CA ARG A 311 1.34 21.94 -18.80
C ARG A 311 1.68 22.94 -17.70
N ILE A 312 0.68 23.35 -16.89
CA ILE A 312 0.91 24.27 -15.75
C ILE A 312 1.84 23.62 -14.74
N LEU A 313 1.57 22.41 -14.28
CA LEU A 313 2.38 21.72 -13.27
C LEU A 313 3.83 21.54 -13.76
N ARG A 314 4.02 21.14 -15.03
CA ARG A 314 5.34 21.04 -15.65
C ARG A 314 6.06 22.38 -15.69
N LYS A 315 5.38 23.45 -16.13
CA LYS A 315 5.95 24.80 -16.14
C LYS A 315 6.32 25.27 -14.74
N THR A 316 5.41 25.13 -13.78
CA THR A 316 5.65 25.50 -12.38
C THR A 316 6.85 24.75 -11.80
N ARG A 317 6.96 23.45 -12.05
CA ARG A 317 8.11 22.66 -11.63
C ARG A 317 9.41 23.20 -12.23
N THR A 318 9.46 23.42 -13.55
CA THR A 318 10.68 23.89 -14.23
C THR A 318 11.08 25.30 -13.78
N GLU A 319 10.13 26.20 -13.58
CA GLU A 319 10.43 27.54 -13.03
C GLU A 319 10.89 27.46 -11.57
N ALA A 320 10.28 26.61 -10.75
CA ALA A 320 10.72 26.39 -9.38
C ALA A 320 12.15 25.82 -9.32
N GLU A 321 12.49 24.84 -10.16
CA GLU A 321 13.84 24.29 -10.25
C GLU A 321 14.87 25.38 -10.60
N LYS A 322 14.55 26.29 -11.54
CA LYS A 322 15.44 27.43 -11.88
C LYS A 322 15.64 28.39 -10.71
N ILE A 323 14.57 28.71 -9.96
CA ILE A 323 14.64 29.61 -8.80
C ILE A 323 15.54 28.97 -7.72
N LEU A 324 15.34 27.68 -7.44
CA LEU A 324 16.14 26.93 -6.48
C LEU A 324 17.62 26.84 -6.88
N GLU A 325 17.92 26.66 -8.16
CA GLU A 325 19.30 26.68 -8.69
C GLU A 325 19.99 28.05 -8.49
N ASN A 326 19.22 29.14 -8.50
CA ASN A 326 19.71 30.49 -8.25
C ASN A 326 19.85 30.83 -6.75
N GLY A 327 19.35 29.96 -5.86
CA GLY A 327 19.41 30.14 -4.41
C GLY A 327 18.34 31.08 -3.82
N ASP A 328 17.27 31.33 -4.59
CA ASP A 328 16.15 32.21 -4.22
C ASP A 328 15.03 31.48 -3.46
#